data_AF-A0A377NCM1-F1
#
_entry.id   AF-A0A377NCM1-F1
#
_cell.length_a   1.000
_cell.length_b   1.000
_cell.length_c   1.000
_cell.angle_alpha   90.00
_cell.angle_beta   90.00
_cell.angle_gamma   90.00
#
_symmetry.space_group_name_H-M   'P 1'
#
loop_
_entity.id
_entity.type
_entity.pdbx_description
1 polymer ?
#
loop_
_entity_poly.entity_id
_entity_poly.type
_entity_poly.pdbx_seq_one_letter_code
_entity_poly.pdbx_strand_id
1 'polypeptide(L)'
;MQAYRLINDGNVKALDVVASNQGQMDSWMGRNFINGALPPNLENYGFNLVGGRLMVTEQGPAALVVYQDAKGTRVTYYIRPTGRFVIGKGERKTDNLMAQYWSDQRYNYAVISPANDQQTAPLQKAIAHFTGDVQSI
;
A
#
# COMPACT_ATOMS: atom_id res chain seq x y z
N MET A 1 -13.74 9.41 -8.92
CA MET A 1 -13.93 8.53 -7.74
C MET A 1 -13.83 7.05 -8.14
N GLN A 2 -12.70 6.58 -8.67
CA GLN A 2 -12.62 5.22 -9.28
C GLN A 2 -11.57 4.27 -8.67
N ALA A 3 -10.72 4.73 -7.74
CA ALA A 3 -9.68 3.87 -7.17
C ALA A 3 -10.19 2.89 -6.08
N TYR A 4 -11.37 3.12 -5.50
CA TYR A 4 -11.85 2.35 -4.35
C TYR A 4 -12.49 0.99 -4.73
N ARG A 5 -12.84 0.77 -6.01
CA ARG A 5 -13.51 -0.49 -6.45
C ARG A 5 -12.54 -1.62 -6.79
N LEU A 6 -11.29 -1.30 -7.14
CA LEU A 6 -10.33 -2.31 -7.60
C LEU A 6 -9.93 -3.32 -6.52
N ILE A 7 -10.13 -3.00 -5.23
CA ILE A 7 -9.79 -3.88 -4.11
C ILE A 7 -10.94 -4.84 -3.75
N ASN A 8 -12.19 -4.52 -4.13
CA ASN A 8 -13.35 -5.32 -3.74
C ASN A 8 -13.67 -6.49 -4.69
N ASP A 9 -13.15 -6.46 -5.93
CA ASP A 9 -13.50 -7.44 -6.97
C ASP A 9 -12.73 -8.76 -6.91
N GLY A 10 -12.04 -9.07 -5.80
CA GLY A 10 -11.48 -10.41 -5.54
C GLY A 10 -10.47 -10.96 -6.56
N ASN A 11 -10.10 -10.18 -7.59
CA ASN A 11 -9.28 -10.61 -8.72
C ASN A 11 -7.85 -10.07 -8.62
N VAL A 12 -7.20 -10.30 -7.48
CA VAL A 12 -5.71 -10.31 -7.42
C VAL A 12 -5.24 -11.71 -7.80
N LYS A 13 -5.53 -12.14 -9.04
CA LYS A 13 -5.17 -13.49 -9.53
C LYS A 13 -3.76 -13.59 -10.11
N ALA A 14 -3.13 -12.48 -10.48
CA ALA A 14 -1.75 -12.46 -10.94
C ALA A 14 -1.02 -11.22 -10.40
N LEU A 15 0.11 -11.45 -9.74
CA LEU A 15 1.08 -10.42 -9.36
C LEU A 15 2.14 -10.35 -10.46
N ASP A 16 2.56 -9.14 -10.84
CA ASP A 16 3.57 -8.95 -11.89
C ASP A 16 4.98 -9.27 -11.38
N VAL A 17 5.20 -9.11 -10.06
CA VAL A 17 6.41 -9.53 -9.39
C VAL A 17 6.03 -10.31 -8.14
N VAL A 18 6.50 -11.55 -8.06
CA VAL A 18 6.59 -12.28 -6.80
C VAL A 18 7.96 -11.94 -6.22
N ALA A 19 7.98 -11.29 -5.06
CA ALA A 19 9.21 -10.89 -4.39
C ALA A 19 9.36 -11.72 -3.12
N SER A 20 10.51 -12.37 -2.96
CA SER A 20 10.78 -13.21 -1.79
C SER A 20 11.32 -12.40 -0.60
N ASN A 21 11.67 -11.12 -0.80
CA ASN A 21 12.14 -10.21 0.25
C ASN A 21 11.93 -8.74 -0.12
N GLN A 22 12.06 -7.86 0.89
CA GLN A 22 11.88 -6.42 0.78
C GLN A 22 12.83 -5.76 -0.24
N GLY A 23 14.11 -6.16 -0.29
CA GLY A 23 15.10 -5.52 -1.18
C GLY A 23 14.80 -5.67 -2.68
N GLN A 24 14.24 -6.82 -3.09
CA GLN A 24 13.77 -7.01 -4.47
C GLN A 24 12.59 -6.07 -4.79
N MET A 25 11.67 -5.91 -3.85
CA MET A 25 10.52 -5.02 -3.99
C MET A 25 10.95 -3.55 -4.04
N ASP A 26 11.85 -3.12 -3.17
CA ASP A 26 12.39 -1.76 -3.16
C ASP A 26 13.07 -1.43 -4.50
N SER A 27 13.86 -2.36 -5.02
CA SER A 27 14.50 -2.22 -6.34
C SER A 27 13.48 -2.11 -7.47
N TRP A 28 12.40 -2.88 -7.42
CA TRP A 28 11.32 -2.81 -8.41
C TRP A 28 10.54 -1.50 -8.30
N MET A 29 10.23 -1.05 -7.07
CA MET A 29 9.56 0.22 -6.82
C MET A 29 10.41 1.40 -7.29
N GLY A 30 11.71 1.41 -6.99
CA GLY A 30 12.62 2.48 -7.40
C GLY A 30 12.76 2.62 -8.93
N ARG A 31 12.58 1.54 -9.70
CA ARG A 31 12.55 1.60 -11.18
C ARG A 31 11.28 2.24 -11.73
N ASN A 32 10.16 2.14 -11.01
CA ASN A 32 8.84 2.58 -11.48
C ASN A 32 8.40 3.93 -10.87
N PHE A 33 8.92 4.29 -9.69
CA PHE A 33 8.47 5.44 -8.90
C PHE A 33 9.67 6.25 -8.39
N ILE A 34 9.97 7.35 -9.07
CA ILE A 34 11.10 8.23 -8.74
C ILE A 34 10.81 8.99 -7.45
N ASN A 35 11.59 8.71 -6.41
CA ASN A 35 11.46 9.31 -5.06
C ASN A 35 10.07 9.11 -4.43
N GLY A 36 9.36 8.05 -4.82
CA GLY A 36 8.16 7.64 -4.09
C GLY A 36 8.54 7.00 -2.75
N ALA A 37 7.71 7.19 -1.74
CA ALA A 37 7.82 6.44 -0.50
C ALA A 37 7.78 4.94 -0.83
N LEU A 38 8.72 4.19 -0.25
CA LEU A 38 8.78 2.74 -0.46
C LEU A 38 7.71 2.04 0.39
N PRO A 39 7.26 0.84 -0.03
CA PRO A 39 6.30 0.07 0.72
C PRO A 39 6.97 -0.41 2.03
N PRO A 40 6.36 -0.20 3.21
CA PRO A 40 7.01 -0.46 4.49
C PRO A 40 7.27 -1.96 4.72
N ASN A 41 8.31 -2.31 5.49
CA ASN A 41 8.45 -3.69 5.97
C ASN A 41 7.41 -3.95 7.08
N LEU A 42 6.54 -4.95 6.86
CA LEU A 42 5.45 -5.31 7.78
C LEU A 42 5.69 -6.63 8.55
N GLU A 43 6.88 -7.22 8.45
CA GLU A 43 7.22 -8.50 9.09
C GLU A 43 7.07 -8.43 10.61
N ASN A 44 7.43 -7.29 11.23
CA ASN A 44 7.24 -7.05 12.67
C ASN A 44 5.77 -7.04 13.12
N TYR A 45 4.84 -6.96 12.18
CA TYR A 45 3.38 -7.06 12.41
C TYR A 45 2.82 -8.41 11.95
N GLY A 46 3.68 -9.36 11.58
CA GLY A 46 3.30 -10.70 11.14
C GLY A 46 2.85 -10.80 9.67
N PHE A 47 3.04 -9.74 8.87
CA PHE A 47 2.66 -9.71 7.47
C PHE A 47 3.88 -9.85 6.56
N ASN A 48 3.95 -10.94 5.81
CA ASN A 48 5.04 -11.20 4.87
C ASN A 48 4.71 -10.62 3.50
N LEU A 49 5.73 -10.10 2.83
CA LEU A 49 5.61 -9.64 1.45
C LEU A 49 5.25 -10.81 0.53
N VAL A 50 4.20 -10.64 -0.28
CA VAL A 50 3.78 -11.62 -1.29
C VAL A 50 4.28 -11.21 -2.68
N GLY A 51 4.19 -9.91 -2.99
CA GLY A 51 4.58 -9.39 -4.29
C GLY A 51 3.86 -8.10 -4.64
N GLY A 52 3.99 -7.70 -5.90
CA GLY A 52 3.47 -6.43 -6.39
C GLY A 52 2.84 -6.54 -7.77
N ARG A 53 1.99 -5.57 -8.09
CA ARG A 53 1.33 -5.42 -9.39
C ARG A 53 1.44 -3.98 -9.85
N LEU A 54 1.96 -3.78 -11.06
CA LEU A 54 1.95 -2.51 -11.75
C LEU A 54 0.64 -2.36 -12.52
N MET A 55 0.12 -1.15 -12.53
CA MET A 55 -1.12 -0.79 -13.21
C MET A 55 -0.92 0.50 -13.98
N VAL A 56 -1.55 0.59 -15.14
CA VAL A 56 -1.61 1.84 -15.88
C VAL A 56 -2.86 2.60 -15.44
N THR A 57 -2.67 3.85 -15.04
CA THR A 57 -3.77 4.78 -14.76
C THR A 57 -3.66 5.97 -15.70
N GLU A 58 -4.74 6.74 -15.84
CA GLU A 58 -4.74 7.98 -16.62
C GLU A 58 -3.66 8.98 -16.15
N GLN A 59 -3.28 8.93 -14.88
CA GLN A 59 -2.30 9.84 -14.29
C GLN A 59 -0.86 9.30 -14.34
N GLY A 60 -0.65 8.10 -14.88
CA GLY A 60 0.65 7.42 -14.94
C GLY A 60 0.64 6.04 -14.27
N PRO A 61 1.82 5.42 -14.09
CA PRO A 61 1.93 4.11 -13.45
C PRO A 61 1.48 4.17 -12.00
N ALA A 62 0.75 3.15 -11.54
CA ALA A 62 0.39 2.92 -10.15
C ALA A 62 0.81 1.51 -9.75
N ALA A 63 1.03 1.26 -8.47
CA ALA A 63 1.38 -0.08 -8.00
C ALA A 63 0.63 -0.47 -6.74
N LEU A 64 0.30 -1.75 -6.64
CA LEU A 64 -0.13 -2.41 -5.42
C LEU A 64 1.00 -3.32 -4.94
N VAL A 65 1.26 -3.31 -3.65
CA VAL A 65 2.16 -4.25 -2.97
C VAL A 65 1.34 -4.98 -1.93
N VAL A 66 1.32 -6.31 -2.02
CA VAL A 66 0.47 -7.17 -1.19
C VAL A 66 1.33 -7.88 -0.15
N TYR A 67 0.84 -7.82 1.08
CA TYR A 67 1.36 -8.57 2.21
C TYR A 67 0.29 -9.54 2.71
N GLN A 68 0.72 -10.64 3.31
CA GLN A 68 -0.17 -11.65 3.86
C GLN A 68 0.39 -12.22 5.16
N ASP A 69 -0.48 -12.40 6.15
CA ASP A 69 -0.13 -13.15 7.36
C ASP A 69 -0.26 -14.67 7.15
N ALA A 70 0.06 -15.45 8.18
CA ALA A 70 -0.06 -16.91 8.15
C ALA A 70 -1.51 -17.42 8.04
N LYS A 71 -2.51 -16.58 8.37
CA LYS A 71 -3.95 -16.92 8.31
C LYS A 71 -4.58 -16.56 6.97
N GLY A 72 -3.83 -15.91 6.07
CA GLY A 72 -4.31 -15.45 4.77
C GLY A 72 -4.88 -14.03 4.78
N THR A 73 -4.81 -13.33 5.91
CA THR A 73 -5.23 -11.93 6.02
C THR A 73 -4.28 -11.06 5.20
N ARG A 74 -4.84 -10.20 4.34
CA ARG A 74 -4.07 -9.36 3.42
C ARG A 74 -4.06 -7.91 3.82
N VAL A 75 -2.90 -7.29 3.63
CA VAL A 75 -2.69 -5.85 3.69
C VAL A 75 -2.13 -5.41 2.35
N THR A 76 -2.59 -4.27 1.84
CA THR A 76 -2.12 -3.74 0.56
C THR A 76 -1.61 -2.33 0.71
N TYR A 77 -0.37 -2.10 0.28
CA TYR A 77 0.18 -0.78 0.05
C TYR A 77 -0.10 -0.36 -1.40
N TYR A 78 -0.51 0.90 -1.60
CA TYR A 78 -0.84 1.45 -2.90
C TYR A 78 -0.12 2.78 -3.11
N ILE A 79 0.44 2.95 -4.30
CA ILE A 79 1.05 4.21 -4.78
C ILE A 79 0.48 4.58 -6.15
N ARG A 80 0.21 5.86 -6.36
CA ARG A 80 -0.13 6.43 -7.67
C ARG A 80 0.29 7.90 -7.75
N PRO A 81 0.48 8.46 -8.95
CA PRO A 81 0.65 9.90 -9.12
C PRO A 81 -0.53 10.69 -8.53
N THR A 82 -0.22 11.85 -7.92
CA THR A 82 -1.20 12.80 -7.36
C THR A 82 -2.19 13.28 -8.44
N GLY A 83 -1.69 13.53 -9.64
CA GLY A 83 -2.47 14.17 -10.69
C GLY A 83 -2.87 15.58 -10.27
N ARG A 84 -4.18 15.87 -10.22
CA ARG A 84 -4.71 17.17 -9.77
C ARG A 84 -5.02 17.23 -8.27
N PHE A 85 -4.88 16.12 -7.54
CA PHE A 85 -5.36 16.02 -6.17
C PHE A 85 -4.25 15.50 -5.24
N VAL A 86 -3.79 16.38 -4.37
CA VAL A 86 -3.02 16.05 -3.17
C VAL A 86 -4.03 15.85 -2.04
N ILE A 87 -3.95 14.72 -1.35
CA ILE A 87 -4.83 14.40 -0.22
C ILE A 87 -4.09 14.65 1.09
N GLY A 88 -4.77 15.28 2.05
CA GLY A 88 -4.28 15.34 3.42
C GLY A 88 -4.18 13.94 4.03
N LYS A 89 -3.35 13.80 5.06
CA LYS A 89 -3.28 12.57 5.83
C LYS A 89 -4.63 12.29 6.50
N GLY A 90 -5.10 11.04 6.41
CA GLY A 90 -6.36 10.64 7.01
C GLY A 90 -6.63 9.16 6.90
N GLU A 91 -7.79 8.77 7.39
CA GLU A 91 -8.27 7.40 7.33
C GLU A 91 -9.75 7.35 6.96
N ARG A 92 -10.14 6.25 6.32
CA ARG A 92 -11.52 5.99 5.96
C ARG A 92 -11.83 4.52 6.16
N LYS A 93 -12.87 4.25 6.93
CA LYS A 93 -13.50 2.93 7.01
C LYS A 93 -14.57 2.81 5.94
N THR A 94 -14.63 1.69 5.25
CA THR A 94 -15.70 1.36 4.30
C THR A 94 -15.87 -0.15 4.32
N ASP A 95 -17.09 -0.61 4.58
CA ASP A 95 -17.42 -2.00 4.85
C ASP A 95 -16.50 -2.58 5.95
N ASN A 96 -15.76 -3.65 5.62
CA ASN A 96 -14.80 -4.30 6.53
C ASN A 96 -13.35 -3.88 6.28
N LEU A 97 -13.12 -2.78 5.57
CA LEU A 97 -11.78 -2.29 5.23
C LEU A 97 -11.51 -0.92 5.84
N MET A 98 -10.27 -0.73 6.26
CA MET A 98 -9.67 0.52 6.68
C MET A 98 -8.65 0.93 5.64
N ALA A 99 -8.81 2.12 5.06
CA ALA A 99 -7.81 2.76 4.22
C ALA A 99 -7.19 3.94 4.97
N GLN A 100 -5.89 3.88 5.22
CA GLN A 100 -5.11 4.99 5.75
C GLN A 100 -4.28 5.58 4.63
N TYR A 101 -4.43 6.87 4.38
CA TYR A 101 -3.92 7.52 3.17
C TYR A 101 -3.22 8.83 3.49
N TRP A 102 -2.29 9.19 2.61
CA TRP A 102 -1.54 10.43 2.66
C TRP A 102 -1.00 10.75 1.26
N SER A 103 -0.38 11.91 1.11
CA SER A 103 0.31 12.31 -0.11
C SER A 103 1.65 12.93 0.21
N ASP A 104 2.55 12.86 -0.76
CA ASP A 104 3.62 13.84 -0.92
C ASP A 104 3.36 14.71 -2.16
N GLN A 105 4.37 15.41 -2.66
CA GLN A 105 4.26 16.28 -3.83
C GLN A 105 3.96 15.53 -5.14
N ARG A 106 4.36 14.26 -5.26
CA ARG A 106 4.34 13.46 -6.48
C ARG A 106 3.30 12.35 -6.45
N TYR A 107 3.07 11.76 -5.28
CA TYR A 107 2.29 10.54 -5.15
C TYR A 107 1.23 10.60 -4.03
N ASN A 108 0.13 9.90 -4.28
CA ASN A 108 -0.87 9.55 -3.29
C ASN A 108 -0.66 8.10 -2.87
N TYR A 109 -0.77 7.88 -1.58
CA TYR A 109 -0.51 6.60 -0.95
C TYR A 109 -1.72 6.11 -0.18
N ALA A 110 -1.85 4.79 -0.07
CA ALA A 110 -2.77 4.19 0.88
C ALA A 110 -2.23 2.86 1.40
N VAL A 111 -2.52 2.57 2.66
CA VAL A 111 -2.49 1.20 3.22
C VAL A 111 -3.91 0.77 3.48
N ILE A 112 -4.28 -0.37 2.91
CA ILE A 112 -5.60 -0.97 3.05
C ILE A 112 -5.45 -2.25 3.87
N SER A 113 -6.22 -2.34 4.95
CA SER A 113 -6.25 -3.49 5.86
C SER A 113 -7.69 -3.79 6.31
N PRO A 114 -7.99 -5.02 6.76
CA PRO A 114 -9.23 -5.30 7.48
C PRO A 114 -9.46 -4.36 8.67
N ALA A 115 -10.63 -3.72 8.74
CA ALA A 115 -10.95 -2.70 9.74
C ALA A 115 -11.21 -3.27 11.14
N ASN A 116 -11.66 -4.52 11.22
CA ASN A 116 -12.14 -5.15 12.44
C ASN A 116 -11.36 -6.45 12.74
N ASP A 117 -10.04 -6.43 12.55
CA ASP A 117 -9.15 -7.57 12.82
C ASP A 117 -8.13 -7.20 13.90
N GLN A 118 -7.97 -8.07 14.90
CA GLN A 118 -7.00 -7.87 15.98
C GLN A 118 -5.55 -7.87 15.47
N GLN A 119 -5.27 -8.62 14.40
CA GLN A 119 -3.95 -8.68 13.77
C GLN A 119 -3.55 -7.36 13.11
N THR A 120 -4.53 -6.62 12.54
CA THR A 120 -4.25 -5.37 11.81
C THR A 120 -4.23 -4.15 12.71
N ALA A 121 -4.82 -4.21 13.90
CA ALA A 121 -4.91 -3.06 14.81
C ALA A 121 -3.54 -2.45 15.21
N PRO A 122 -2.49 -3.22 15.54
CA PRO A 122 -1.17 -2.65 15.81
C PRO A 122 -0.54 -1.99 14.58
N LEU A 123 -0.70 -2.61 13.41
CA LEU A 123 -0.25 -2.05 12.14
C LEU A 123 -0.96 -0.73 11.81
N GLN A 124 -2.28 -0.67 11.99
CA GLN A 124 -3.06 0.54 11.72
C GLN A 124 -2.60 1.71 12.57
N LYS A 125 -2.28 1.48 13.86
CA LYS A 125 -1.69 2.51 14.72
C LYS A 125 -0.34 2.98 14.18
N ALA A 126 0.52 2.06 13.73
CA ALA A 126 1.82 2.40 13.18
C ALA A 126 1.71 3.25 11.90
N ILE A 127 0.84 2.86 10.96
CA ILE A 127 0.60 3.62 9.72
C ILE A 127 -0.03 4.99 10.01
N ALA A 128 -0.85 5.12 11.05
CA ALA A 128 -1.39 6.41 11.46
C ALA A 128 -0.28 7.41 11.83
N HIS A 129 0.91 6.94 12.22
CA HIS A 129 2.09 7.77 12.48
C HIS A 129 3.06 7.84 11.31
N PHE A 130 3.03 6.87 10.39
CA PHE A 130 3.84 6.88 9.17
C PHE A 130 3.54 8.12 8.30
N THR A 131 4.57 8.87 7.93
CA THR A 131 4.46 10.03 7.02
C THR A 131 5.09 9.77 5.65
N GLY A 132 5.69 8.59 5.43
CA GLY A 132 6.41 8.30 4.19
C GLY A 132 7.73 9.06 4.04
N ASP A 133 8.16 9.79 5.07
CA ASP A 133 9.46 10.46 5.06
C ASP A 133 10.59 9.45 5.24
N VAL A 134 11.61 9.56 4.38
CA VAL A 134 12.87 8.80 4.46
C VAL A 134 13.68 9.18 5.71
N GLN A 135 13.26 10.21 6.46
CA GLN A 135 13.92 10.70 7.66
C GLN A 135 12.96 10.68 8.86
N SER A 136 12.88 9.54 9.53
CA SER A 136 12.50 9.47 10.93
C SER A 136 13.19 8.25 11.52
N ILE A 137 14.41 8.48 12.02
CA ILE A 137 15.13 7.63 12.95
C ILE A 137 14.91 8.22 14.34
#